data_AF-A0A1H3KXP4-F1
#
_entry.id   AF-A0A1H3KXP4-F1
#
_cell.length_a   1.000
_cell.length_b   1.000
_cell.length_c   1.000
_cell.angle_alpha   90.00
_cell.angle_beta   90.00
_cell.angle_gamma   90.00
#
_symmetry.space_group_name_H-M   'P 1'
#
loop_
_entity.id
_entity.type
_entity.pdbx_description
1 polymer ?
#
loop_
_entity_poly.entity_id
_entity_poly.type
_entity_poly.pdbx_seq_one_letter_code
_entity_poly.pdbx_strand_id
1 'polypeptide(L)'
;MGEVELGYVIARHAQGRGLATEAARAWLDVALDELGLRRLTAVVHPDNAPSQALATRLGFRMHREDVTPSGVRVLVYERLAG
;
A
#
# COMPACT_ATOMS: atom_id res chain seq x y z
N MET A 1 -4.20 -17.10 -6.38
CA MET A 1 -4.17 -17.04 -4.90
C MET A 1 -4.37 -15.58 -4.55
N GLY A 2 -5.36 -15.23 -3.72
CA GLY A 2 -5.64 -13.83 -3.38
C GLY A 2 -4.58 -13.26 -2.44
N GLU A 3 -4.08 -12.07 -2.74
CA GLU A 3 -3.27 -11.27 -1.80
C GLU A 3 -4.21 -10.26 -1.12
N VAL A 4 -3.93 -9.91 0.15
CA VAL A 4 -4.64 -8.80 0.81
C VAL A 4 -3.89 -7.51 0.52
N GLU A 5 -4.55 -6.63 -0.23
CA GLU A 5 -3.97 -5.38 -0.72
C GLU A 5 -4.43 -4.17 0.10
N LEU A 6 -3.46 -3.30 0.43
CA LEU A 6 -3.67 -1.94 0.90
C LEU A 6 -3.90 -1.02 -0.30
N GLY A 7 -5.09 -0.42 -0.39
CA GLY A 7 -5.42 0.61 -1.36
C GLY A 7 -6.04 1.86 -0.71
N TYR A 8 -5.69 3.05 -1.19
CA TYR A 8 -6.35 4.30 -0.83
C TYR A 8 -6.38 5.27 -2.03
N VAL A 9 -7.40 6.13 -2.06
CA VAL A 9 -7.48 7.24 -3.02
C VAL A 9 -7.85 8.49 -2.26
N ILE A 10 -7.04 9.54 -2.40
CA ILE A 10 -7.27 10.85 -1.78
C ILE A 10 -7.59 11.86 -2.89
N ALA A 11 -8.72 12.55 -2.75
CA ALA A 11 -9.12 13.62 -3.67
C ALA A 11 -8.00 14.66 -3.78
N ARG A 12 -7.73 15.16 -5.00
CA ARG A 12 -6.60 16.08 -5.28
C ARG A 12 -6.53 17.27 -4.32
N HIS A 13 -7.66 17.91 -4.02
CA HIS A 13 -7.73 19.07 -3.11
C HIS A 13 -7.43 18.73 -1.64
N ALA A 14 -7.42 17.45 -1.28
CA ALA A 14 -7.18 16.97 0.08
C ALA A 14 -5.79 16.33 0.24
N GLN A 15 -5.00 16.25 -0.84
CA GLN A 15 -3.62 15.74 -0.80
C GLN A 15 -2.70 16.71 -0.03
N GLY A 16 -1.54 16.20 0.44
CA GLY A 16 -0.58 16.99 1.21
C GLY A 16 -0.97 17.27 2.66
N ARG A 17 -2.14 16.80 3.12
CA ARG A 17 -2.66 17.03 4.48
C ARG A 17 -2.46 15.85 5.46
N GLY A 18 -1.67 14.85 5.07
CA GLY A 18 -1.43 13.66 5.90
C GLY A 18 -2.51 12.57 5.86
N LEU A 19 -3.66 12.82 5.22
CA LEU A 19 -4.81 11.90 5.20
C LEU A 19 -4.49 10.49 4.69
N ALA A 20 -3.65 10.36 3.64
CA ALA A 20 -3.21 9.05 3.16
C ALA A 20 -2.44 8.27 4.24
N THR A 21 -1.65 8.96 5.06
CA THR A 21 -0.91 8.32 6.15
C THR A 21 -1.84 7.89 7.28
N GLU A 22 -2.76 8.77 7.66
CA GLU A 22 -3.76 8.48 8.69
C GLU A 22 -4.61 7.27 8.31
N ALA A 23 -5.19 7.29 7.11
CA ALA A 23 -5.99 6.18 6.59
C ALA A 23 -5.19 4.87 6.52
N ALA A 24 -3.95 4.91 5.99
CA ALA A 24 -3.14 3.71 5.87
C ALA A 24 -2.70 3.15 7.23
N ARG A 25 -2.48 3.99 8.25
CA ARG A 25 -2.19 3.54 9.62
C ARG A 25 -3.40 2.87 10.26
N ALA A 26 -4.56 3.52 10.23
CA ALA A 26 -5.79 2.95 10.79
C ALA A 26 -6.11 1.59 10.16
N TRP A 27 -5.89 1.44 8.85
CA TRP A 27 -6.07 0.17 8.18
C TRP A 27 -5.05 -0.90 8.62
N LEU A 28 -3.79 -0.52 8.82
CA LEU A 28 -2.75 -1.44 9.31
C LEU A 28 -3.03 -1.91 10.73
N ASP A 29 -3.50 -1.02 11.60
CA ASP A 29 -3.86 -1.37 12.98
C ASP A 29 -4.94 -2.46 12.97
N VAL A 30 -6.01 -2.29 12.17
CA VAL A 30 -7.05 -3.33 12.01
C VAL A 30 -6.49 -4.62 11.40
N ALA A 31 -5.72 -4.50 10.31
CA ALA A 31 -5.20 -5.65 9.57
C ALA A 31 -4.28 -6.53 10.43
N LEU A 32 -3.43 -5.91 11.25
CA LEU A 32 -2.43 -6.60 12.04
C LEU A 32 -2.97 -7.01 13.41
N ASP A 33 -3.62 -6.09 14.12
CA ASP A 33 -3.97 -6.29 15.53
C ASP A 33 -5.31 -7.02 15.69
N GLU A 34 -6.30 -6.69 14.85
CA GLU A 34 -7.64 -7.29 14.94
C GLU A 34 -7.78 -8.54 14.06
N LEU A 35 -7.25 -8.49 12.83
CA LEU A 35 -7.40 -9.57 11.85
C LEU A 35 -6.23 -10.56 11.84
N GLY A 36 -5.09 -10.25 12.49
CA GLY A 36 -3.94 -11.13 12.58
C GLY A 36 -3.30 -11.45 11.22
N LEU A 37 -3.40 -10.54 10.24
CA LEU A 37 -2.86 -10.77 8.90
C LEU A 37 -1.33 -10.72 8.92
N ARG A 38 -0.69 -11.78 8.40
CA ARG A 38 0.77 -11.91 8.42
C ARG A 38 1.48 -11.40 7.18
N ARG A 39 0.75 -11.18 6.09
CA ARG A 39 1.28 -10.68 4.82
C ARG A 39 0.29 -9.72 4.21
N LEU A 40 0.76 -8.51 3.92
CA LEU A 40 0.00 -7.46 3.26
C LEU A 40 0.78 -6.99 2.03
N THR A 41 0.07 -6.63 0.97
CA THR A 41 0.66 -6.03 -0.22
C THR A 41 0.15 -4.61 -0.45
N ALA A 42 0.88 -3.82 -1.22
CA ALA A 42 0.40 -2.54 -1.75
C ALA A 42 0.86 -2.42 -3.20
N VAL A 43 -0.07 -2.13 -4.11
CA VAL A 43 0.21 -1.99 -5.54
C VAL A 43 0.30 -0.50 -5.88
N VAL A 44 1.44 -0.08 -6.42
CA VAL A 44 1.75 1.34 -6.66
C VAL A 44 2.24 1.54 -8.08
N HIS A 45 1.73 2.57 -8.76
CA HIS A 45 2.25 2.93 -10.08
C HIS A 45 3.72 3.38 -9.97
N PRO A 46 4.62 3.01 -10.92
CA PRO A 46 6.04 3.39 -10.87
C PRO A 46 6.29 4.90 -10.84
N ASP A 47 5.37 5.69 -11.37
CA ASP A 47 5.47 7.16 -11.36
C ASP A 47 4.88 7.82 -10.11
N ASN A 48 4.22 7.05 -9.23
CA ASN A 48 3.62 7.56 -8.01
C ASN A 48 4.62 7.54 -6.84
N ALA A 49 5.63 8.43 -6.92
CA ALA A 49 6.64 8.59 -5.87
C ALA A 49 6.07 8.85 -4.46
N PRO A 50 5.00 9.65 -4.27
CA PRO A 50 4.39 9.83 -2.94
C PRO A 50 3.89 8.53 -2.31
N SER A 51 3.22 7.67 -3.07
CA SER A 51 2.72 6.39 -2.55
C SER A 51 3.85 5.39 -2.30
N GLN A 52 4.91 5.37 -3.12
CA GLN A 52 6.10 4.55 -2.87
C GLN A 52 6.80 4.94 -1.57
N ALA A 53 6.95 6.24 -1.32
CA ALA A 53 7.52 6.77 -0.09
C ALA A 53 6.65 6.43 1.13
N LEU A 54 5.33 6.54 1.01
CA LEU A 54 4.41 6.16 2.08
C LEU A 54 4.46 4.65 2.38
N ALA A 55 4.43 3.79 1.35
CA ALA A 55 4.55 2.33 1.53
C ALA A 55 5.83 1.96 2.29
N THR A 56 6.96 2.53 1.88
CA THR A 56 8.26 2.34 2.54
C THR A 56 8.22 2.78 4.01
N ARG A 57 7.66 3.97 4.28
CA ARG A 57 7.55 4.51 5.65
C ARG A 57 6.63 3.69 6.55
N LEU A 58 5.67 2.97 5.98
CA LEU A 58 4.78 2.06 6.70
C LEU A 58 5.34 0.64 6.86
N GLY A 59 6.62 0.44 6.54
CA GLY A 59 7.32 -0.83 6.73
C GLY A 59 7.10 -1.84 5.60
N PHE A 60 6.48 -1.44 4.50
CA PHE A 60 6.50 -2.26 3.29
C PHE A 60 7.84 -2.14 2.57
N ARG A 61 8.21 -3.16 1.82
CA ARG A 61 9.40 -3.20 0.98
C ARG A 61 9.00 -3.54 -0.45
N MET A 62 9.67 -2.93 -1.43
CA MET A 62 9.45 -3.31 -2.83
C MET A 62 9.77 -4.81 -2.99
N HIS A 63 8.81 -5.57 -3.50
CA HIS A 63 8.88 -7.02 -3.60
C HIS A 63 9.00 -7.49 -5.06
N ARG A 64 8.19 -6.94 -5.97
CA ARG A 64 8.23 -7.27 -7.40
C ARG A 64 7.68 -6.16 -8.27
N GLU A 65 8.01 -6.19 -9.56
CA GLU A 65 7.22 -5.52 -10.60
C GLU A 65 6.15 -6.48 -11.13
N ASP A 66 5.02 -5.93 -11.57
CA ASP A 66 3.91 -6.70 -12.12
C ASP A 66 3.20 -5.91 -13.23
N VAL A 67 2.32 -6.58 -13.95
CA VAL A 67 1.45 -5.96 -14.96
C VAL A 67 0.01 -6.34 -14.66
N THR A 68 -0.82 -5.33 -14.42
CA THR A 68 -2.26 -5.52 -14.19
C THR A 68 -2.93 -6.18 -15.40
N PRO A 69 -4.12 -6.80 -15.25
CA PRO A 69 -4.86 -7.36 -16.39
C PRO A 69 -5.13 -6.37 -17.53
N SER A 70 -5.16 -5.06 -17.22
CA SER A 70 -5.29 -3.97 -18.20
C SER A 70 -3.98 -3.55 -18.87
N GLY A 71 -2.86 -4.22 -18.61
CA GLY A 71 -1.56 -3.93 -19.23
C GLY A 71 -0.76 -2.81 -18.55
N VAL A 72 -1.18 -2.33 -17.38
CA VAL A 72 -0.47 -1.26 -16.64
C VAL A 72 0.62 -1.87 -15.76
N ARG A 73 1.86 -1.40 -15.93
CA ARG A 73 3.00 -1.75 -15.06
C ARG A 73 2.81 -1.18 -13.66
N VAL A 74 3.07 -1.99 -12.65
CA VAL A 74 2.96 -1.62 -11.24
C VAL A 74 4.14 -2.18 -10.44
N LEU A 75 4.42 -1.53 -9.31
CA LEU A 75 5.34 -2.01 -8.29
C LEU A 75 4.50 -2.60 -7.16
N VAL A 76 4.77 -3.84 -6.78
CA VAL A 76 4.12 -4.49 -5.65
C VAL A 76 5.07 -4.44 -4.46
N TYR A 77 4.59 -3.81 -3.40
CA TYR A 77 5.26 -3.73 -2.12
C TYR A 77 4.68 -4.79 -1.18
N GLU A 78 5.50 -5.35 -0.30
CA GLU A 78 5.11 -6.35 0.69
C GLU A 78 5.51 -5.92 2.09
N ARG A 79 4.62 -6.18 3.06
CA ARG A 79 4.93 -6.14 4.48
C ARG A 79 4.58 -7.49 5.10
N LEU A 80 5.56 -8.07 5.78
CA LEU A 80 5.38 -9.25 6.61
C LEU A 80 5.24 -8.81 8.07
N ALA A 81 4.26 -9.38 8.78
CA ALA A 81 4.14 -9.24 10.23
C ALA A 81 4.70 -10.51 10.89
N GLY A 82 5.58 -10.30 11.87
CA GLY A 82 6.27 -11.36 12.64
C GLY A 82 5.51 -11.74 13.89
#